data_AF-A0A9D7VRM7-F1
#
_entry.id   AF-A0A9D7VRM7-F1
#
_cell.length_a   1.000
_cell.length_b   1.000
_cell.length_c   1.000
_cell.angle_alpha   90.00
_cell.angle_beta   90.00
_cell.angle_gamma   90.00
#
_symmetry.space_group_name_H-M   'P 1'
#
loop_
_entity.id
_entity.type
_entity.pdbx_description
1 polymer ?
#
loop_
_entity_poly.entity_id
_entity_poly.type
_entity_poly.pdbx_seq_one_letter_code
_entity_poly.pdbx_strand_id
1 'polypeptide(L)'
;MPERLPAAAAHGARERGERRSCPHQLPGLLAALDRYPYGCTEQTASRALPLLYVNEMAISAGLDTDVDVRERVQTAIGRVLGNQGSNGAFGLWNSYGGSDTWLDAYVTDFLLRARDRNYDVPERAMTAALDNLENRVAYASDFESGGEDIAYALYVLAGRAAHRSATCATMAM
;
A
#
# COMPACT_ATOMS: atom_id res chain seq x y z
N MET A 1 11.53 -7.66 63.83
CA MET A 1 11.48 -7.45 62.36
C MET A 1 10.99 -6.02 62.14
N PRO A 2 11.88 -5.10 61.73
CA PRO A 2 12.11 -4.88 60.30
C PRO A 2 13.61 -4.80 59.89
N GLU A 3 13.82 -4.89 58.58
CA GLU A 3 15.07 -5.10 57.83
C GLU A 3 16.08 -3.94 57.83
N ARG A 4 17.32 -4.32 57.49
CA ARG A 4 18.54 -3.51 57.36
C ARG A 4 18.73 -2.93 55.94
N LEU A 5 19.49 -1.83 55.95
CA LEU A 5 20.16 -1.00 54.93
C LEU A 5 20.76 -1.63 53.62
N PRO A 6 21.24 -0.78 52.67
CA PRO A 6 21.31 -1.01 51.21
C PRO A 6 22.70 -1.35 50.62
N ALA A 7 22.69 -1.61 49.30
CA ALA A 7 23.69 -1.40 48.24
C ALA A 7 25.11 -2.01 48.35
N ALA A 8 25.47 -2.87 47.37
CA ALA A 8 26.52 -2.61 46.35
C ALA A 8 27.07 -3.89 45.68
N ALA A 9 27.41 -3.74 44.38
CA ALA A 9 28.42 -4.47 43.58
C ALA A 9 28.15 -5.94 43.20
N ALA A 10 28.53 -6.47 42.03
CA ALA A 10 29.04 -5.97 40.76
C ALA A 10 29.11 -7.20 39.83
N HIS A 11 28.84 -7.06 38.53
CA HIS A 11 29.68 -7.70 37.52
C HIS A 11 29.42 -7.07 36.15
N GLY A 12 30.48 -6.47 35.60
CA GLY A 12 30.49 -5.93 34.26
C GLY A 12 30.56 -7.03 33.22
N ALA A 13 29.89 -6.79 32.10
CA ALA A 13 30.29 -7.31 30.81
C ALA A 13 30.12 -6.17 29.80
N ARG A 14 31.21 -5.42 29.60
CA ARG A 14 31.44 -4.66 28.37
C ARG A 14 31.90 -5.67 27.33
N GLU A 15 31.03 -6.06 26.42
CA GLU A 15 31.42 -6.78 25.20
C GLU A 15 30.83 -6.05 23.98
N ARG A 16 31.73 -5.33 23.31
CA ARG A 16 31.87 -5.16 21.85
C ARG A 16 30.60 -5.26 20.99
N GLY A 17 30.20 -4.10 20.44
CA GLY A 17 30.17 -3.96 18.99
C GLY A 17 29.04 -4.61 18.21
N GLU A 18 27.81 -4.67 18.72
CA GLU A 18 26.65 -4.78 17.85
C GLU A 18 26.27 -3.36 17.40
N ARG A 19 26.49 -3.05 16.12
CA ARG A 19 25.95 -1.82 15.55
C ARG A 19 24.46 -1.90 15.76
N ARG A 20 23.89 -0.97 16.52
CA ARG A 20 22.45 -0.72 16.51
C ARG A 20 22.08 -0.22 15.11
N SER A 21 22.05 -1.11 14.13
CA SER A 21 21.15 -0.91 13.00
C SER A 21 19.79 -0.76 13.65
N CYS A 22 19.11 0.36 13.46
CA CYS A 22 17.68 0.41 13.66
C CYS A 22 17.13 -0.14 12.34
N PRO A 23 16.90 -1.45 12.19
CA PRO A 23 16.25 -1.91 10.98
C PRO A 23 14.81 -1.43 11.14
N HIS A 24 14.25 -0.79 10.13
CA HIS A 24 12.82 -0.51 10.11
C HIS A 24 12.07 -1.73 10.67
N GLN A 25 11.29 -1.56 11.74
CA GLN A 25 10.60 -2.67 12.42
C GLN A 25 9.45 -3.16 11.53
N LEU A 26 9.78 -3.67 10.34
CA LEU A 26 8.87 -4.16 9.32
C LEU A 26 7.90 -5.20 9.88
N PRO A 27 8.33 -6.19 10.69
CA PRO A 27 7.39 -7.11 11.33
C PRO A 27 6.39 -6.39 12.25
N GLY A 28 6.85 -5.39 13.01
CA GLY A 28 6.01 -4.60 13.90
C GLY A 28 5.00 -3.73 13.16
N LEU A 29 5.39 -3.13 12.04
CA LEU A 29 4.52 -2.33 11.17
C LEU A 29 3.47 -3.20 10.47
N LEU A 30 3.88 -4.35 9.92
CA LEU A 30 2.96 -5.30 9.29
C LEU A 30 1.93 -5.82 10.31
N ALA A 31 2.37 -6.16 11.53
CA ALA A 31 1.47 -6.56 12.61
C ALA A 31 0.56 -5.43 13.11
N ALA A 32 0.97 -4.16 12.98
CA ALA A 32 0.12 -3.02 13.30
C ALA A 32 -0.96 -2.81 12.24
N LEU A 33 -0.60 -2.94 10.96
CA LEU A 33 -1.54 -2.88 9.84
C LEU A 33 -2.58 -4.00 9.92
N ASP A 34 -2.15 -5.24 10.19
CA ASP A 34 -3.00 -6.42 10.26
C ASP A 34 -4.08 -6.33 11.36
N ARG A 35 -3.73 -5.79 12.53
CA ARG A 35 -4.63 -5.68 13.70
C ARG A 35 -5.68 -4.58 13.61
N TYR A 36 -5.61 -3.72 12.60
CA TYR A 36 -6.56 -2.62 12.49
C TYR A 36 -7.96 -3.19 12.18
N PRO A 37 -9.02 -2.89 12.96
CA PRO A 37 -10.24 -3.71 12.95
C PRO A 37 -11.29 -3.32 11.91
N TYR A 38 -11.07 -2.24 11.14
CA TYR A 38 -12.07 -1.78 10.17
C TYR A 38 -11.75 -2.22 8.74
N GLY A 39 -12.80 -2.22 7.90
CA GLY A 39 -12.77 -2.71 6.52
C GLY A 39 -12.93 -1.60 5.49
N CYS A 40 -12.54 -0.35 5.81
CA CYS A 40 -12.55 0.73 4.83
C CYS A 40 -11.70 0.35 3.62
N THR A 41 -12.03 0.94 2.47
CA THR A 41 -11.26 0.77 1.23
C THR A 41 -9.79 1.16 1.40
N GLU A 42 -9.52 2.34 1.99
CA GLU A 42 -8.17 2.81 2.30
C GLU A 42 -7.41 1.80 3.14
N GLN A 43 -8.00 1.35 4.25
CA GLN A 43 -7.33 0.42 5.18
C GLN A 43 -7.07 -0.94 4.54
N THR A 44 -7.99 -1.43 3.71
CA THR A 44 -7.83 -2.68 2.97
C THR A 44 -6.65 -2.58 2.01
N ALA A 45 -6.55 -1.47 1.26
CA ALA A 45 -5.40 -1.20 0.41
C ALA A 45 -4.10 -1.04 1.23
N SER A 46 -4.12 -0.29 2.33
CA SER A 46 -2.98 -0.06 3.23
C SER A 46 -2.42 -1.36 3.82
N ARG A 47 -3.26 -2.34 4.14
CA ARG A 47 -2.82 -3.68 4.61
C ARG A 47 -2.21 -4.52 3.49
N ALA A 48 -2.76 -4.44 2.29
CA ALA A 48 -2.35 -5.27 1.16
C ALA A 48 -1.13 -4.73 0.43
N LEU A 49 -0.91 -3.41 0.42
CA LEU A 49 0.16 -2.77 -0.33
C LEU A 49 1.56 -3.30 0.06
N PRO A 50 1.93 -3.48 1.34
CA PRO A 50 3.23 -4.06 1.71
C PRO A 50 3.36 -5.54 1.30
N LEU A 51 2.25 -6.28 1.29
CA LEU A 51 2.23 -7.70 0.96
C LEU A 51 2.60 -7.94 -0.51
N LEU A 52 2.46 -6.93 -1.38
CA LEU A 52 2.95 -6.98 -2.76
C LEU A 52 4.47 -7.21 -2.83
N TYR A 53 5.24 -6.86 -1.79
CA TYR A 53 6.70 -6.85 -1.82
C TYR A 53 7.33 -7.81 -0.80
N VAL A 54 6.56 -8.32 0.17
CA VAL A 54 7.10 -9.05 1.33
C VAL A 54 7.90 -10.29 0.94
N ASN A 55 7.46 -11.04 -0.07
CA ASN A 55 8.17 -12.24 -0.51
C ASN A 55 9.45 -11.92 -1.29
N GLU A 56 9.46 -10.86 -2.12
CA GLU A 56 10.68 -10.37 -2.79
C GLU A 56 11.74 -9.97 -1.74
N MET A 57 11.30 -9.29 -0.68
CA MET A 57 12.17 -8.90 0.44
C MET A 57 12.66 -10.11 1.23
N ALA A 58 11.79 -11.08 1.55
CA ALA A 58 12.16 -12.29 2.27
C ALA A 58 13.24 -13.09 1.53
N ILE A 59 13.08 -13.29 0.22
CA ILE A 59 14.07 -13.94 -0.64
C ILE A 59 15.42 -13.22 -0.58
N SER A 60 15.41 -11.88 -0.71
CA SER A 60 16.64 -11.08 -0.66
C SER A 60 17.36 -11.15 0.69
N ALA A 61 16.63 -11.44 1.76
CA ALA A 61 17.13 -11.58 3.12
C ALA A 61 17.48 -13.03 3.50
N GLY A 62 17.28 -14.01 2.61
CA GLY A 62 17.46 -15.43 2.90
C GLY A 62 16.45 -16.00 3.91
N LEU A 63 15.25 -15.41 3.98
CA LEU A 63 14.14 -15.82 4.83
C LEU A 63 13.11 -16.62 4.04
N ASP A 64 12.31 -17.42 4.76
CA ASP A 64 11.20 -18.17 4.18
C ASP A 64 10.13 -17.22 3.61
N THR A 65 9.55 -17.60 2.47
CA THR A 65 8.44 -16.89 1.84
C THR A 65 7.11 -17.33 2.42
N ASP A 66 6.16 -16.40 2.47
CA ASP A 66 4.80 -16.69 2.89
C ASP A 66 3.93 -17.04 1.66
N VAL A 67 3.45 -18.28 1.62
CA VAL A 67 2.71 -18.86 0.49
C VAL A 67 1.29 -18.30 0.35
N ASP A 68 0.72 -17.78 1.44
CA ASP A 68 -0.66 -17.28 1.49
C ASP A 68 -0.74 -15.78 1.13
N VAL A 69 0.40 -15.13 0.88
CA VAL A 69 0.46 -13.70 0.48
C VAL A 69 -0.38 -13.44 -0.76
N ARG A 70 -0.31 -14.35 -1.74
CA ARG A 70 -1.00 -14.15 -3.02
C ARG A 70 -2.51 -14.12 -2.84
N GLU A 71 -3.06 -15.07 -2.09
CA GLU A 71 -4.51 -15.15 -1.82
C GLU A 71 -5.00 -13.95 -1.01
N ARG A 72 -4.25 -13.51 0.00
CA ARG A 72 -4.60 -12.35 0.83
C ARG A 72 -4.67 -11.06 0.02
N VAL A 73 -3.68 -10.83 -0.85
CA VAL A 73 -3.70 -9.66 -1.74
C VAL A 73 -4.85 -9.77 -2.73
N GLN A 74 -5.10 -10.94 -3.34
CA GLN A 74 -6.20 -11.11 -4.28
C GLN A 74 -7.57 -10.86 -3.62
N THR A 75 -7.73 -11.29 -2.36
CA THR A 75 -8.91 -10.99 -1.55
C THR A 75 -9.07 -9.49 -1.30
N ALA A 76 -7.97 -8.79 -1.00
CA ALA A 76 -7.98 -7.34 -0.79
C ALA A 76 -8.36 -6.58 -2.07
N ILE A 77 -7.84 -7.00 -3.23
CA ILE A 77 -8.23 -6.47 -4.56
C ILE A 77 -9.74 -6.63 -4.77
N GLY A 78 -10.28 -7.82 -4.52
CA GLY A 78 -11.72 -8.07 -4.66
C GLY A 78 -12.56 -7.16 -3.75
N ARG A 79 -12.12 -6.93 -2.50
CA ARG A 79 -12.80 -6.04 -1.56
C ARG A 79 -12.80 -4.58 -2.00
N VAL A 80 -11.66 -4.03 -2.42
CA VAL A 80 -11.60 -2.62 -2.85
C VAL A 80 -12.40 -2.40 -4.13
N LEU A 81 -12.39 -3.36 -5.07
CA LEU A 81 -13.20 -3.31 -6.28
C LEU A 81 -14.71 -3.45 -5.99
N GLY A 82 -15.08 -4.17 -4.93
CA GLY A 82 -16.47 -4.22 -4.45
C GLY A 82 -17.02 -2.85 -4.01
N ASN A 83 -16.13 -1.91 -3.69
CA ASN A 83 -16.47 -0.54 -3.31
C ASN A 83 -16.30 0.46 -4.47
N GLN A 84 -16.04 -0.02 -5.69
CA GLN A 84 -15.97 0.83 -6.87
C GLN A 84 -17.38 1.15 -7.40
N GLY A 85 -17.66 2.43 -7.61
CA GLY A 85 -18.85 2.93 -8.27
C GLY A 85 -18.81 2.75 -9.79
N SER A 86 -19.96 2.86 -10.44
CA SER A 86 -20.06 2.79 -11.90
C SER A 86 -19.35 3.93 -12.63
N ASN A 87 -19.10 5.04 -11.94
CA ASN A 87 -18.30 6.17 -12.42
C ASN A 87 -16.79 5.96 -12.24
N GLY A 88 -16.35 4.82 -11.71
CA GLY A 88 -14.94 4.50 -11.49
C GLY A 88 -14.36 5.00 -10.17
N ALA A 89 -15.08 5.83 -9.41
CA ALA A 89 -14.68 6.29 -8.09
C ALA A 89 -14.83 5.19 -7.02
N PHE A 90 -14.06 5.28 -5.95
CA PHE A 90 -14.10 4.37 -4.82
C PHE A 90 -14.78 5.03 -3.63
N GLY A 91 -15.79 4.37 -3.06
CA GLY A 91 -16.33 4.79 -1.78
C GLY A 91 -15.56 4.17 -0.62
N LEU A 92 -15.66 4.79 0.56
CA LEU A 92 -14.93 4.34 1.75
C LEU A 92 -15.40 2.98 2.26
N TRP A 93 -16.68 2.66 2.11
CA TRP A 93 -17.31 1.46 2.67
C TRP A 93 -18.09 0.62 1.67
N ASN A 94 -18.54 1.24 0.58
CA ASN A 94 -19.35 0.64 -0.47
C ASN A 94 -19.23 1.50 -1.74
N SER A 95 -19.92 1.12 -2.82
CA SER A 95 -19.88 1.82 -4.10
C SER A 95 -20.65 3.16 -4.14
N TYR A 96 -21.38 3.51 -3.07
CA TYR A 96 -22.11 4.76 -2.93
C TYR A 96 -21.31 5.73 -2.06
N GLY A 97 -20.87 6.86 -2.64
CA GLY A 97 -20.12 7.89 -1.92
C GLY A 97 -18.66 8.09 -2.34
N GLY A 98 -18.28 7.69 -3.55
CA GLY A 98 -16.97 8.00 -4.13
C GLY A 98 -16.89 9.45 -4.62
N SER A 99 -16.33 10.33 -3.79
CA SER A 99 -16.02 11.73 -4.16
C SER A 99 -14.65 12.20 -3.69
N ASP A 100 -13.85 11.33 -3.08
CA ASP A 100 -12.55 11.67 -2.51
C ASP A 100 -11.44 11.35 -3.53
N THR A 101 -10.83 12.40 -4.09
CA THR A 101 -9.77 12.26 -5.11
C THR A 101 -8.53 11.59 -4.55
N TRP A 102 -8.20 11.84 -3.28
CA TRP A 102 -7.04 11.21 -2.65
C TRP A 102 -7.26 9.71 -2.50
N LEU A 103 -8.45 9.29 -2.04
CA LEU A 103 -8.82 7.88 -1.92
C LEU A 103 -8.80 7.20 -3.29
N ASP A 104 -9.39 7.85 -4.30
CA ASP A 104 -9.41 7.33 -5.66
C ASP A 104 -7.99 7.12 -6.20
N ALA A 105 -7.10 8.09 -6.00
CA ALA A 105 -5.70 8.00 -6.42
C ALA A 105 -4.97 6.89 -5.66
N TYR A 106 -5.15 6.80 -4.34
CA TYR A 106 -4.49 5.83 -3.49
C TYR A 106 -4.85 4.38 -3.84
N VAL A 107 -6.14 4.10 -4.03
CA VAL A 107 -6.62 2.77 -4.39
C VAL A 107 -6.19 2.42 -5.82
N THR A 108 -6.22 3.39 -6.74
CA THR A 108 -5.76 3.17 -8.11
C THR A 108 -4.26 2.85 -8.17
N ASP A 109 -3.41 3.53 -7.37
CA ASP A 109 -1.98 3.21 -7.26
C ASP A 109 -1.77 1.77 -6.76
N PHE A 110 -2.48 1.37 -5.70
CA PHE A 110 -2.44 0.00 -5.20
C PHE A 110 -2.80 -1.02 -6.29
N LEU A 111 -3.87 -0.79 -7.04
CA LEU A 111 -4.31 -1.68 -8.11
C LEU A 111 -3.32 -1.74 -9.28
N LEU A 112 -2.69 -0.62 -9.64
CA LEU A 112 -1.65 -0.60 -10.68
C LEU A 112 -0.44 -1.44 -10.27
N ARG A 113 0.08 -1.22 -9.05
CA ARG A 113 1.22 -1.97 -8.50
C ARG A 113 0.92 -3.45 -8.34
N ALA A 114 -0.32 -3.80 -7.99
CA ALA A 114 -0.77 -5.18 -7.96
C ALA A 114 -0.77 -5.80 -9.37
N ARG A 115 -1.27 -5.09 -10.37
CA ARG A 115 -1.25 -5.56 -11.77
C ARG A 115 0.18 -5.79 -12.27
N ASP A 116 1.13 -4.91 -11.94
CA ASP A 116 2.55 -5.08 -12.31
C ASP A 116 3.19 -6.34 -11.72
N ARG A 117 2.61 -6.83 -10.62
CA ARG A 117 3.03 -8.07 -9.94
C ARG A 117 2.17 -9.27 -10.33
N ASN A 118 1.46 -9.17 -11.46
CA ASN A 118 0.64 -10.22 -12.03
C ASN A 118 -0.50 -10.68 -11.09
N TYR A 119 -1.05 -9.78 -10.27
CA TYR A 119 -2.33 -10.01 -9.62
C TYR A 119 -3.48 -9.75 -10.59
N ASP A 120 -4.60 -10.44 -10.40
CA ASP A 120 -5.75 -10.29 -11.27
C ASP A 120 -6.54 -9.02 -10.91
N VAL A 121 -6.46 -8.02 -11.79
CA VAL A 121 -7.18 -6.75 -11.70
C VAL A 121 -7.96 -6.58 -13.02
N PRO A 122 -9.30 -6.64 -13.01
CA PRO A 122 -10.09 -6.57 -14.24
C PRO A 122 -9.83 -5.27 -15.02
N GLU A 123 -9.51 -5.40 -16.31
CA GLU A 123 -9.12 -4.25 -17.15
C GLU A 123 -10.20 -3.18 -17.23
N ARG A 124 -11.48 -3.58 -17.21
CA ARG A 124 -12.61 -2.66 -17.23
C ARG A 124 -12.68 -1.81 -15.95
N ALA A 125 -12.42 -2.43 -14.80
CA ALA A 125 -12.41 -1.73 -13.51
C ALA A 125 -11.24 -0.76 -13.41
N MET A 126 -10.05 -1.19 -13.86
CA MET A 126 -8.85 -0.35 -13.93
C MET A 126 -9.04 0.84 -14.88
N THR A 127 -9.60 0.61 -16.07
CA THR A 127 -9.88 1.68 -17.04
C THR A 127 -10.82 2.72 -16.43
N ALA A 128 -11.92 2.28 -15.81
CA ALA A 128 -12.86 3.20 -15.16
C ALA A 128 -12.21 4.01 -14.02
N ALA A 129 -11.35 3.40 -13.21
CA ALA A 129 -10.63 4.09 -12.14
C ALA A 129 -9.70 5.19 -12.69
N LEU A 130 -8.96 4.88 -13.76
CA LEU A 130 -8.06 5.83 -14.41
C LEU A 130 -8.82 6.96 -15.10
N ASP A 131 -9.92 6.65 -15.80
CA ASP A 131 -10.76 7.66 -16.45
C ASP A 131 -11.38 8.61 -15.41
N ASN A 132 -11.78 8.10 -14.24
CA ASN A 132 -12.23 8.94 -13.11
C ASN A 132 -11.14 9.91 -12.65
N LEU A 133 -9.89 9.46 -12.51
CA LEU A 133 -8.78 10.33 -12.11
C LEU A 133 -8.44 11.38 -13.18
N GLU A 134 -8.41 10.99 -14.45
CA GLU A 134 -8.20 11.93 -15.57
C GLU A 134 -9.25 13.03 -15.56
N ASN A 135 -10.53 12.66 -15.38
CA ASN A 135 -11.62 13.61 -15.28
C ASN A 135 -11.44 14.56 -14.08
N ARG A 136 -11.11 14.04 -12.90
CA ARG A 136 -10.90 14.87 -11.69
C ARG A 136 -9.78 15.89 -11.87
N VAL A 137 -8.65 15.46 -12.43
CA VAL A 137 -7.51 16.33 -12.70
C VAL A 137 -7.88 17.39 -13.75
N ALA A 138 -8.62 17.02 -14.80
CA ALA A 138 -9.03 17.96 -15.84
C ALA A 138 -9.95 19.09 -15.34
N TYR A 139 -10.74 18.83 -14.29
CA TYR A 139 -11.61 19.82 -13.66
C TYR A 139 -10.97 20.56 -12.46
N ALA A 140 -9.73 20.20 -12.07
CA ALA A 140 -9.04 20.87 -10.98
C ALA A 140 -8.61 22.28 -11.40
N SER A 141 -9.07 23.29 -10.65
CA SER A 141 -8.79 24.70 -10.94
C SER A 141 -8.01 25.43 -9.86
N ASP A 142 -7.92 24.85 -8.65
CA ASP A 142 -7.15 25.41 -7.53
C ASP A 142 -5.98 24.48 -7.20
N PHE A 143 -4.79 25.06 -7.16
CA PHE A 143 -3.53 24.41 -6.82
C PHE A 143 -2.74 25.21 -5.77
N GLU A 144 -3.31 26.33 -5.30
CA GLU A 144 -2.67 27.23 -4.33
C GLU A 144 -3.13 26.93 -2.90
N SER A 145 -4.38 26.49 -2.72
CA SER A 145 -4.92 26.06 -1.42
C SER A 145 -5.54 24.66 -1.48
N GLY A 146 -4.76 23.65 -1.11
CA GLY A 146 -5.10 22.25 -1.36
C GLY A 146 -4.70 21.83 -2.77
N GLY A 147 -4.44 20.54 -2.95
CA GLY A 147 -3.94 20.00 -4.22
C GLY A 147 -3.00 18.81 -4.04
N GLU A 148 -2.76 18.35 -2.81
CA GLU A 148 -2.00 17.13 -2.55
C GLU A 148 -2.67 15.90 -3.20
N ASP A 149 -4.00 15.88 -3.24
CA ASP A 149 -4.82 14.85 -3.90
C ASP A 149 -4.66 14.90 -5.42
N ILE A 150 -4.65 16.09 -6.03
CA ILE A 150 -4.41 16.28 -7.46
C ILE A 150 -2.98 15.93 -7.83
N ALA A 151 -2.00 16.34 -7.02
CA ALA A 151 -0.60 16.00 -7.21
C ALA A 151 -0.40 14.47 -7.16
N TYR A 152 -1.07 13.79 -6.24
CA TYR A 152 -1.00 12.34 -6.16
C TYR A 152 -1.73 11.66 -7.33
N ALA A 153 -2.90 12.15 -7.73
CA ALA A 153 -3.59 11.65 -8.92
C ALA A 153 -2.72 11.78 -10.19
N LEU A 154 -2.05 12.93 -10.37
CA LEU A 154 -1.10 13.16 -11.46
C LEU A 154 0.09 12.18 -11.41
N TYR A 155 0.65 11.93 -10.22
CA TYR A 155 1.70 10.92 -10.03
C TYR A 155 1.24 9.52 -10.50
N VAL A 156 0.04 9.10 -10.11
CA VAL A 156 -0.54 7.80 -10.49
C VAL A 156 -0.78 7.72 -12.01
N LEU A 157 -1.31 8.78 -12.61
CA LEU A 157 -1.52 8.86 -14.06
C LEU A 157 -0.20 8.86 -14.86
N ALA A 158 0.85 9.50 -14.34
CA ALA A 158 2.18 9.43 -14.95
C ALA A 158 2.75 8.00 -14.90
N GLY A 159 2.54 7.29 -13.80
CA GLY A 159 2.89 5.86 -13.66
C GLY A 159 2.28 5.01 -14.78
N ARG A 160 0.98 5.15 -15.06
CA ARG A 160 0.27 4.46 -16.18
C ARG A 160 1.00 4.61 -17.52
N ALA A 161 1.49 5.80 -17.86
CA ALA A 161 2.14 6.05 -19.15
C ALA A 161 3.45 5.26 -19.29
N ALA A 162 4.19 5.07 -18.19
CA ALA A 162 5.37 4.22 -18.16
C ALA A 162 5.01 2.74 -18.42
N HIS A 163 3.91 2.23 -17.84
CA HIS A 163 3.45 0.85 -18.08
C HIS A 163 3.05 0.60 -19.54
N ARG A 164 2.31 1.52 -20.17
CA ARG A 164 1.93 1.38 -21.60
C ARG A 164 3.13 1.36 -22.53
N SER A 165 4.16 2.16 -22.22
CA SER A 165 5.39 2.23 -23.01
C SER A 165 6.20 0.92 -22.89
N ALA A 166 6.25 0.32 -21.70
CA ALA A 166 6.91 -0.97 -21.48
C ALA A 166 6.22 -2.14 -22.21
N THR A 167 4.88 -2.21 -22.18
CA THR A 167 4.13 -3.26 -22.90
C THR A 167 4.29 -3.17 -24.41
N CYS A 168 4.35 -1.95 -24.96
CA CYS A 168 4.57 -1.74 -26.39
C CYS A 168 5.98 -2.18 -26.82
N ALA A 169 6.99 -1.97 -25.97
CA ALA A 169 8.36 -2.41 -26.22
C ALA A 169 8.49 -3.95 -26.21
N THR A 170 7.79 -4.64 -25.32
CA THR A 170 7.83 -6.11 -25.20
C THR A 170 7.05 -6.83 -26.33
N MET A 171 6.00 -6.23 -26.88
CA MET A 171 5.28 -6.77 -28.05
C MET A 171 6.00 -6.54 -29.39
N ALA A 172 7.00 -5.66 -29.42
CA ALA A 172 7.79 -5.34 -30.62
C ALA A 172 9.07 -6.19 -30.76
N MET A 173 9.30 -7.16 -29.86
CA MET A 173 10.39 -8.14 -29.90
C MET A 173 9.83 -9.54 -30.20
#